data_AF-A0A7C8ELT2-F1
#
_entry.id   AF-A0A7C8ELT2-F1
#
_cell.length_a   1.000
_cell.length_b   1.000
_cell.length_c   1.000
_cell.angle_alpha   90.00
_cell.angle_beta   90.00
_cell.angle_gamma   90.00
#
_symmetry.space_group_name_H-M   'P 1'
#
loop_
_entity.id
_entity.type
_entity.pdbx_description
1 polymer ?
#
loop_
_entity_poly.entity_id
_entity_poly.type
_entity_poly.pdbx_seq_one_letter_code
_entity_poly.pdbx_strand_id
1 'polypeptide(L)'
;MKKLILTLVVLALTAPVSVQAITFTATDPCDGTCVVEFDAGLDPNVPPVAMGLTVTVDGSDPCDAITAVDGIDSFFDIYMDYAYNDPCSYTYGAGHPIADPCAAGVASLPSMKFCVSMGGLGGSAKPLASAPMSGTAFVLHADNAVADPCGPAVTGTISLNALRGGVVGSDTEPMATNLSIPFSITISGECFPSSHADYAMWVKAGKPDCWCNAYQCKGDANGGFGGKDKDGKRQWVTGPDLTILSNGWQKVDT
;
A
#
# COMPACT_ATOMS: atom_id res chain seq x y z
N MET A 1 -51.98 29.41 -0.60
CA MET A 1 -50.54 29.65 -0.35
C MET A 1 -49.95 28.89 0.85
N LYS A 2 -50.74 28.33 1.80
CA LYS A 2 -50.22 27.58 2.96
C LYS A 2 -49.72 26.14 2.65
N LYS A 3 -50.10 25.55 1.50
CA LYS A 3 -49.72 24.17 1.13
C LYS A 3 -48.38 24.05 0.40
N LEU A 4 -47.82 25.16 -0.09
CA LEU A 4 -46.52 25.17 -0.78
C LEU A 4 -45.33 25.27 0.18
N ILE A 5 -45.52 25.83 1.37
CA ILE A 5 -44.46 25.97 2.38
C ILE A 5 -44.14 24.62 3.04
N LEU A 6 -45.14 23.76 3.26
CA LEU A 6 -44.91 22.44 3.88
C LEU A 6 -44.04 21.51 3.02
N THR A 7 -44.14 21.61 1.69
CA THR A 7 -43.40 20.73 0.76
C THR A 7 -41.93 21.16 0.60
N LEU A 8 -41.63 22.46 0.76
CA LEU A 8 -40.25 22.96 0.74
C LEU A 8 -39.48 22.66 2.04
N VAL A 9 -40.18 22.59 3.17
CA VAL A 9 -39.58 22.22 4.48
C VAL A 9 -39.27 20.72 4.56
N VAL A 10 -40.12 19.86 3.97
CA VAL A 10 -39.85 18.41 3.93
C VAL A 10 -38.69 18.06 3.00
N LEU A 11 -38.49 18.80 1.90
CA LEU A 11 -37.35 18.59 0.99
C LEU A 11 -36.02 19.15 1.52
N ALA A 12 -36.06 20.06 2.49
CA ALA A 12 -34.86 20.61 3.15
C ALA A 12 -34.36 19.75 4.33
N LEU A 13 -35.15 18.76 4.78
CA LEU A 13 -34.80 17.79 5.82
C LEU A 13 -34.30 16.44 5.26
N THR A 14 -34.25 16.29 3.93
CA THR A 14 -33.65 15.12 3.26
C THR A 14 -32.32 15.44 2.59
N ALA A 15 -31.68 16.56 2.94
CA ALA A 15 -30.23 16.61 2.77
C ALA A 15 -29.71 15.37 3.50
N PRO A 16 -28.97 14.46 2.84
CA PRO A 16 -28.35 13.37 3.55
C PRO A 16 -27.57 14.05 4.67
N VAL A 17 -27.98 13.81 5.93
CA VAL A 17 -27.06 13.95 7.05
C VAL A 17 -25.93 13.06 6.58
N SER A 18 -24.86 13.66 6.07
CA SER A 18 -23.73 12.93 5.54
C SER A 18 -23.32 12.03 6.67
N VAL A 19 -23.62 10.74 6.55
CA VAL A 19 -23.26 9.77 7.56
C VAL A 19 -21.76 9.96 7.73
N GLN A 20 -21.36 10.37 8.93
CA GLN A 20 -19.99 10.73 9.25
C GLN A 20 -19.19 9.45 9.03
N ALA A 21 -18.40 9.45 7.96
CA ALA A 21 -17.73 8.26 7.50
C ALA A 21 -16.24 8.37 7.82
N ILE A 22 -15.69 7.32 8.41
CA ILE A 22 -14.25 7.12 8.41
C ILE A 22 -13.80 6.99 6.95
N THR A 23 -12.76 7.74 6.60
CA THR A 23 -12.21 7.77 5.26
C THR A 23 -10.90 6.99 5.23
N PHE A 24 -10.77 6.10 4.27
CA PHE A 24 -9.54 5.39 3.96
C PHE A 24 -8.91 5.96 2.70
N THR A 25 -7.59 6.09 2.72
CA THR A 25 -6.79 6.54 1.58
C THR A 25 -5.68 5.53 1.35
N ALA A 26 -5.53 5.07 0.11
CA ALA A 26 -4.42 4.24 -0.32
C ALA A 26 -3.45 5.12 -1.12
N THR A 27 -2.23 5.28 -0.61
CA THR A 27 -1.19 6.12 -1.20
C THR A 27 -0.07 5.26 -1.74
N ASP A 28 0.31 5.51 -2.99
CA ASP A 28 1.46 4.89 -3.65
C ASP A 28 2.67 5.84 -3.56
N PRO A 29 3.59 5.67 -2.59
CA PRO A 29 4.83 6.44 -2.51
C PRO A 29 5.83 6.09 -3.62
N CYS A 30 5.51 5.13 -4.49
CA CYS A 30 6.35 4.67 -5.59
C CYS A 30 7.66 4.01 -5.11
N ASP A 31 7.66 3.34 -3.95
CA ASP A 31 8.83 2.65 -3.37
C ASP A 31 8.61 1.13 -3.19
N GLY A 32 7.55 0.59 -3.79
CA GLY A 32 7.19 -0.84 -3.68
C GLY A 32 6.23 -1.11 -2.53
N THR A 33 5.73 -0.04 -1.91
CA THR A 33 4.68 -0.12 -0.91
C THR A 33 3.42 0.61 -1.35
N CYS A 34 2.30 0.29 -0.69
CA CYS A 34 1.13 1.14 -0.64
C CYS A 34 0.77 1.37 0.82
N VAL A 35 0.77 2.63 1.24
CA VAL A 35 0.40 3.04 2.59
C VAL A 35 -1.11 3.25 2.63
N VAL A 36 -1.79 2.48 3.48
CA VAL A 36 -3.22 2.61 3.70
C VAL A 36 -3.42 3.39 4.99
N GLU A 37 -3.96 4.58 4.87
CA GLU A 37 -4.25 5.49 5.98
C GLU A 37 -5.76 5.54 6.23
N PHE A 38 -6.13 5.89 7.46
CA PHE A 38 -7.50 6.20 7.83
C PHE A 38 -7.58 7.56 8.52
N ASP A 39 -8.74 8.19 8.41
CA ASP A 39 -9.14 9.38 9.13
C ASP A 39 -10.62 9.23 9.52
N ALA A 40 -10.87 9.09 10.82
CA ALA A 40 -12.22 8.96 11.38
C ALA A 40 -13.02 10.27 11.32
N GLY A 41 -12.39 11.39 10.94
CA GLY A 41 -13.07 12.61 10.55
C GLY A 41 -13.89 13.25 11.67
N LEU A 42 -14.96 13.95 11.28
CA LEU A 42 -15.67 15.00 12.04
C LEU A 42 -16.41 14.57 13.32
N ASP A 43 -16.42 13.29 13.70
CA ASP A 43 -16.81 12.89 15.05
C ASP A 43 -15.56 12.64 15.91
N PRO A 44 -15.04 13.69 16.59
CA PRO A 44 -13.83 13.58 17.40
C PRO A 44 -13.97 12.64 18.61
N ASN A 45 -15.15 12.07 18.86
CA ASN A 45 -15.42 11.25 20.04
C ASN A 45 -15.55 9.75 19.75
N VAL A 46 -15.63 9.35 18.47
CA VAL A 46 -15.81 7.95 18.07
C VAL A 46 -14.64 7.47 17.19
N PRO A 47 -13.46 7.22 17.79
CA PRO A 47 -12.36 6.60 17.07
C PRO A 47 -12.67 5.14 16.70
N PRO A 48 -12.07 4.62 15.62
CA PRO A 48 -12.15 3.20 15.26
C PRO A 48 -11.40 2.34 16.28
N VAL A 49 -12.01 1.22 16.67
CA VAL A 49 -11.41 0.24 17.60
C VAL A 49 -11.18 -1.13 16.97
N ALA A 50 -11.83 -1.42 15.84
CA ALA A 50 -11.62 -2.65 15.09
C ALA A 50 -11.86 -2.44 13.59
N MET A 51 -11.12 -3.20 12.77
CA MET A 51 -11.19 -3.18 11.32
C MET A 51 -11.09 -4.60 10.75
N GLY A 52 -12.12 -4.99 10.00
CA GLY A 52 -12.17 -6.18 9.15
C GLY A 52 -12.26 -5.76 7.69
N LEU A 53 -11.20 -6.02 6.93
CA LEU A 53 -11.02 -5.58 5.54
C LEU A 53 -10.66 -6.75 4.64
N THR A 54 -10.95 -6.64 3.35
CA THR A 54 -10.52 -7.58 2.31
C THR A 54 -9.65 -6.84 1.31
N VAL A 55 -8.44 -7.37 1.08
CA VAL A 55 -7.53 -6.94 0.02
C VAL A 55 -7.66 -7.93 -1.13
N THR A 56 -7.86 -7.44 -2.34
CA THR A 56 -7.87 -8.23 -3.57
C THR A 56 -7.01 -7.54 -4.60
N VAL A 57 -6.03 -8.26 -5.15
CA VAL A 57 -5.22 -7.82 -6.28
C VAL A 57 -5.98 -8.16 -7.57
N ASP A 58 -6.00 -7.23 -8.53
CA ASP A 58 -6.75 -7.41 -9.80
C ASP A 58 -6.00 -8.28 -10.82
N GLY A 59 -4.69 -8.45 -10.63
CA GLY A 59 -3.84 -9.32 -11.42
C GLY A 59 -4.12 -10.81 -11.22
N SER A 60 -3.45 -11.63 -12.03
CA SER A 60 -3.47 -13.09 -11.89
C SER A 60 -2.07 -13.70 -11.90
N ASP A 61 -1.05 -12.89 -12.13
CA ASP A 61 0.34 -13.33 -12.10
C ASP A 61 0.79 -13.45 -10.63
N PRO A 62 1.43 -14.55 -10.21
CA PRO A 62 2.07 -14.64 -8.89
C PRO A 62 3.00 -13.46 -8.57
N CYS A 63 3.54 -12.81 -9.60
CA CYS A 63 4.35 -11.61 -9.51
C CYS A 63 3.60 -10.36 -9.04
N ASP A 64 2.26 -10.36 -9.11
CA ASP A 64 1.41 -9.27 -8.61
C ASP A 64 1.03 -9.48 -7.12
N ALA A 65 1.45 -10.59 -6.51
CA ALA A 65 1.03 -10.94 -5.16
C ALA A 65 1.63 -9.99 -4.11
N ILE A 66 0.82 -9.67 -3.11
CA ILE A 66 1.28 -8.93 -1.93
C ILE A 66 2.20 -9.85 -1.13
N THR A 67 3.40 -9.38 -0.82
CA THR A 67 4.47 -10.15 -0.17
C THR A 67 4.54 -9.91 1.34
N ALA A 68 4.13 -8.73 1.81
CA ALA A 68 4.05 -8.40 3.23
C ALA A 68 2.92 -7.41 3.54
N VAL A 69 2.50 -7.42 4.82
CA VAL A 69 1.54 -6.47 5.39
C VAL A 69 2.09 -6.01 6.74
N ASP A 70 2.56 -4.77 6.81
CA ASP A 70 3.27 -4.21 7.97
C ASP A 70 2.68 -2.85 8.38
N GLY A 71 3.40 -2.08 9.20
CA GLY A 71 3.09 -0.68 9.49
C GLY A 71 1.80 -0.43 10.27
N ILE A 72 1.26 -1.45 10.92
CA ILE A 72 0.05 -1.35 11.76
C ILE A 72 0.38 -0.54 13.01
N ASP A 73 -0.47 0.43 13.34
CA ASP A 73 -0.38 1.16 14.60
C ASP A 73 -0.45 0.19 15.79
N SER A 74 0.44 0.36 16.76
CA SER A 74 0.52 -0.47 17.97
C SER A 74 -0.76 -0.52 18.81
N PHE A 75 -1.72 0.39 18.58
CA PHE A 75 -3.06 0.33 19.15
C PHE A 75 -3.87 -0.86 18.59
N PHE A 76 -3.72 -1.18 17.31
CA PHE A 76 -4.42 -2.27 16.62
C PHE A 76 -3.64 -3.61 16.71
N ASP A 77 -3.22 -3.99 17.91
CA ASP A 77 -2.39 -5.17 18.19
C ASP A 77 -3.21 -6.39 18.69
N ILE A 78 -4.53 -6.38 18.47
CA ILE A 78 -5.41 -7.55 18.62
C ILE A 78 -5.74 -8.14 17.26
N TYR A 79 -5.33 -9.38 17.01
CA TYR A 79 -5.57 -10.05 15.74
C TYR A 79 -6.62 -11.15 15.87
N MET A 80 -7.88 -10.82 15.54
CA MET A 80 -9.06 -11.64 15.85
C MET A 80 -9.06 -13.01 15.17
N ASP A 81 -8.67 -13.09 13.89
CA ASP A 81 -8.58 -14.36 13.17
C ASP A 81 -7.48 -15.28 13.74
N TYR A 82 -6.35 -14.71 14.16
CA TYR A 82 -5.26 -15.46 14.80
C TYR A 82 -5.71 -15.97 16.18
N ALA A 83 -6.32 -15.10 17.00
CA ALA A 83 -6.84 -15.46 18.31
C ALA A 83 -7.94 -16.54 18.24
N TYR A 84 -8.72 -16.59 17.16
CA TYR A 84 -9.74 -17.60 16.95
C TYR A 84 -9.15 -19.02 16.81
N ASN A 85 -7.98 -19.15 16.19
CA ASN A 85 -7.37 -20.46 15.96
C ASN A 85 -6.78 -21.11 17.22
N ASP A 86 -6.29 -20.31 18.16
CA ASP A 86 -5.81 -20.79 19.46
C ASP A 86 -6.13 -19.82 20.60
N PRO A 87 -7.40 -19.79 21.04
CA PRO A 87 -7.87 -18.79 22.00
C PRO A 87 -7.28 -18.99 23.41
N CYS A 88 -6.79 -20.19 23.71
CA CYS A 88 -6.24 -20.50 25.04
C CYS A 88 -4.76 -20.11 25.17
N SER A 89 -4.01 -20.02 24.06
CA SER A 89 -2.61 -19.59 24.06
C SER A 89 -2.41 -18.15 23.60
N TYR A 90 -3.45 -17.51 23.06
CA TYR A 90 -3.36 -16.15 22.54
C TYR A 90 -2.84 -15.17 23.59
N THR A 91 -1.79 -14.45 23.20
CA THR A 91 -1.22 -13.36 23.98
C THR A 91 -1.48 -12.05 23.25
N TYR A 92 -1.81 -11.00 24.01
CA TYR A 92 -2.03 -9.68 23.45
C TYR A 92 -0.80 -9.19 22.66
N GLY A 93 -1.01 -8.69 21.43
CA GLY A 93 0.07 -8.31 20.52
C GLY A 93 0.77 -9.48 19.80
N ALA A 94 0.38 -10.73 20.03
CA ALA A 94 0.94 -11.88 19.33
C ALA A 94 0.16 -12.22 18.06
N GLY A 95 0.87 -12.69 17.03
CA GLY A 95 0.28 -13.10 15.75
C GLY A 95 0.51 -12.08 14.64
N HIS A 96 -0.43 -12.01 13.70
CA HIS A 96 -0.43 -11.07 12.58
C HIS A 96 -1.88 -10.70 12.23
N PRO A 97 -2.11 -9.62 11.47
CA PRO A 97 -3.45 -9.18 11.09
C PRO A 97 -4.08 -10.00 9.94
N ILE A 98 -3.29 -10.81 9.20
CA ILE A 98 -3.71 -11.40 7.93
C ILE A 98 -4.40 -12.77 8.07
N ALA A 99 -5.50 -12.98 7.36
CA ALA A 99 -6.25 -14.24 7.39
C ALA A 99 -6.72 -14.68 6.00
N ASP A 100 -6.97 -15.99 5.85
CA ASP A 100 -7.55 -16.54 4.64
C ASP A 100 -8.96 -15.95 4.42
N PRO A 101 -9.35 -15.53 3.20
CA PRO A 101 -10.69 -15.03 2.95
C PRO A 101 -11.81 -15.99 3.37
N CYS A 102 -11.55 -17.28 3.30
CA CYS A 102 -12.49 -18.38 3.51
C CYS A 102 -12.30 -19.11 4.86
N ALA A 103 -11.28 -18.78 5.65
CA ALA A 103 -11.03 -19.42 6.95
C ALA A 103 -10.39 -18.46 7.96
N ALA A 104 -10.66 -18.69 9.24
CA ALA A 104 -9.94 -18.01 10.31
C ALA A 104 -8.51 -18.54 10.44
N GLY A 105 -7.62 -17.72 11.01
CA GLY A 105 -6.22 -18.05 11.20
C GLY A 105 -5.25 -17.19 10.41
N VAL A 106 -4.15 -17.82 10.01
CA VAL A 106 -3.02 -17.21 9.33
C VAL A 106 -3.10 -17.40 7.83
N ALA A 107 -3.21 -16.30 7.08
CA ALA A 107 -2.93 -16.37 5.65
C ALA A 107 -1.43 -16.54 5.40
N SER A 108 -1.08 -17.34 4.40
CA SER A 108 0.26 -17.35 3.83
C SER A 108 0.42 -16.20 2.84
N LEU A 109 1.55 -15.48 2.92
CA LEU A 109 2.02 -14.59 1.87
C LEU A 109 3.15 -15.28 1.07
N PRO A 110 3.35 -14.97 -0.22
CA PRO A 110 2.61 -13.98 -1.01
C PRO A 110 1.16 -14.37 -1.32
N SER A 111 0.25 -13.40 -1.44
CA SER A 111 -1.16 -13.65 -1.77
C SER A 111 -1.81 -12.58 -2.65
N MET A 112 -2.70 -13.02 -3.53
CA MET A 112 -3.58 -12.17 -4.35
C MET A 112 -4.86 -11.76 -3.63
N LYS A 113 -5.20 -12.45 -2.53
CA LYS A 113 -6.42 -12.19 -1.78
C LYS A 113 -6.27 -12.65 -0.34
N PHE A 114 -6.52 -11.74 0.59
CA PHE A 114 -6.51 -12.02 2.01
C PHE A 114 -7.41 -11.03 2.75
N CYS A 115 -7.66 -11.32 4.01
CA CYS A 115 -8.36 -10.41 4.90
C CYS A 115 -7.39 -9.83 5.93
N VAL A 116 -7.64 -8.59 6.32
CA VAL A 116 -6.94 -7.91 7.42
C VAL A 116 -7.97 -7.77 8.54
N SER A 117 -7.65 -8.32 9.71
CA SER A 117 -8.56 -8.34 10.86
C SER A 117 -7.79 -7.93 12.13
N MET A 118 -7.96 -6.68 12.51
CA MET A 118 -7.22 -6.06 13.60
C MET A 118 -8.14 -5.25 14.51
N GLY A 119 -7.75 -5.10 15.77
CA GLY A 119 -8.49 -4.31 16.75
C GLY A 119 -7.61 -3.90 17.92
N GLY A 120 -8.17 -3.04 18.77
CA GLY A 120 -7.53 -2.54 19.98
C GLY A 120 -8.55 -2.42 21.10
N LEU A 121 -8.13 -2.71 22.32
CA LEU A 121 -8.93 -2.48 23.52
C LEU A 121 -8.21 -1.42 24.37
N GLY A 122 -8.81 -0.23 24.49
CA GLY A 122 -8.38 0.70 25.53
C GLY A 122 -8.67 0.07 26.90
N GLY A 123 -7.66 -0.28 27.71
CA GLY A 123 -7.89 -1.04 28.94
C GLY A 123 -6.68 -1.34 29.84
N SER A 124 -6.97 -1.80 31.06
CA SER A 124 -6.11 -1.81 32.27
C SER A 124 -4.83 -2.65 32.22
N ALA A 125 -4.58 -3.45 31.19
CA ALA A 125 -3.29 -4.14 30.99
C ALA A 125 -2.28 -3.31 30.19
N LYS A 126 -2.75 -2.30 29.43
CA LYS A 126 -1.97 -1.21 28.81
C LYS A 126 -2.70 0.11 29.05
N PRO A 127 -2.47 0.81 30.18
CA PRO A 127 -3.07 2.12 30.37
C PRO A 127 -2.52 3.08 29.31
N LEU A 128 -3.42 3.73 28.56
CA LEU A 128 -3.19 4.97 27.78
C LEU A 128 -2.60 4.87 26.36
N ALA A 129 -3.19 4.09 25.46
CA ALA A 129 -3.28 4.54 24.07
C ALA A 129 -4.73 4.90 23.80
N SER A 130 -5.02 6.19 23.68
CA SER A 130 -6.29 6.62 23.10
C SER A 130 -6.36 6.05 21.69
N ALA A 131 -7.51 5.48 21.33
CA ALA A 131 -7.70 4.99 19.98
C ALA A 131 -7.42 6.12 18.97
N PRO A 132 -6.56 5.88 17.97
CA PRO A 132 -6.15 6.92 17.04
C PRO A 132 -7.34 7.40 16.21
N MET A 133 -7.44 8.72 16.01
CA MET A 133 -8.44 9.33 15.13
C MET A 133 -8.02 9.28 13.66
N SER A 134 -6.71 9.21 13.40
CA SER A 134 -6.14 9.06 12.08
C SER A 134 -4.77 8.39 12.19
N GLY A 135 -4.29 7.84 11.09
CA GLY A 135 -2.96 7.26 11.00
C GLY A 135 -2.88 6.16 9.95
N THR A 136 -1.76 5.47 9.93
CA THR A 136 -1.57 4.29 9.08
C THR A 136 -2.39 3.12 9.62
N ALA A 137 -3.30 2.59 8.81
CA ALA A 137 -3.97 1.33 9.08
C ALA A 137 -2.99 0.17 8.89
N PHE A 138 -2.34 0.10 7.72
CA PHE A 138 -1.32 -0.89 7.38
C PHE A 138 -0.58 -0.45 6.10
N VAL A 139 0.53 -1.12 5.81
CA VAL A 139 1.33 -0.94 4.60
C VAL A 139 1.34 -2.27 3.84
N LEU A 140 0.97 -2.22 2.56
CA LEU A 140 1.08 -3.35 1.65
C LEU A 140 2.44 -3.31 0.95
N HIS A 141 3.07 -4.47 0.77
CA HIS A 141 4.33 -4.61 0.04
C HIS A 141 4.14 -5.54 -1.16
N ALA A 142 4.78 -5.21 -2.27
CA ALA A 142 4.95 -6.12 -3.40
C ALA A 142 6.42 -6.10 -3.84
N ASP A 143 7.03 -7.28 -3.98
CA ASP A 143 8.48 -7.40 -4.22
C ASP A 143 8.87 -7.19 -5.70
N ASN A 144 7.95 -6.70 -6.54
CA ASN A 144 8.16 -6.58 -7.97
C ASN A 144 8.09 -5.15 -8.46
N ALA A 145 9.25 -4.58 -8.78
CA ALA A 145 9.32 -3.53 -9.78
C ALA A 145 10.71 -3.17 -10.34
N VAL A 146 11.78 -3.93 -10.07
CA VAL A 146 13.12 -3.51 -10.54
C VAL A 146 13.69 -4.39 -11.67
N ALA A 147 13.03 -5.50 -12.06
CA ALA A 147 13.53 -6.31 -13.19
C ALA A 147 12.53 -7.24 -13.91
N ASP A 148 11.24 -7.24 -13.57
CA ASP A 148 10.32 -8.33 -13.95
C ASP A 148 9.39 -7.97 -15.15
N PRO A 149 9.14 -8.87 -16.12
CA PRO A 149 8.13 -8.72 -17.20
C PRO A 149 6.67 -8.39 -16.82
N CYS A 150 6.32 -8.30 -15.53
CA CYS A 150 4.93 -8.36 -15.05
C CYS A 150 4.15 -7.02 -15.10
N GLY A 151 4.75 -5.96 -15.63
CA GLY A 151 4.11 -4.65 -15.78
C GLY A 151 4.55 -3.65 -14.71
N PRO A 152 4.16 -2.37 -14.84
CA PRO A 152 4.75 -1.29 -14.04
C PRO A 152 4.16 -1.14 -12.63
N ALA A 153 3.08 -1.86 -12.28
CA ALA A 153 2.34 -1.65 -11.04
C ALA A 153 1.56 -2.89 -10.60
N VAL A 154 1.49 -3.12 -9.30
CA VAL A 154 0.51 -4.02 -8.67
C VAL A 154 -0.71 -3.20 -8.30
N THR A 155 -1.90 -3.61 -8.74
CA THR A 155 -3.16 -2.87 -8.49
C THR A 155 -4.23 -3.77 -7.91
N GLY A 156 -5.17 -3.18 -7.20
CA GLY A 156 -6.29 -3.92 -6.63
C GLY A 156 -7.27 -3.05 -5.86
N THR A 157 -8.10 -3.69 -5.05
CA THR A 157 -9.15 -3.07 -4.26
C THR A 157 -9.05 -3.44 -2.78
N ILE A 158 -9.25 -2.45 -1.91
CA ILE A 158 -9.49 -2.65 -0.47
C ILE A 158 -10.97 -2.42 -0.19
N SER A 159 -11.63 -3.45 0.33
CA SER A 159 -13.08 -3.45 0.58
C SER A 159 -13.41 -3.80 2.03
N LEU A 160 -14.58 -3.37 2.49
CA LEU A 160 -15.09 -3.72 3.80
C LEU A 160 -15.35 -5.23 3.89
N ASN A 161 -14.92 -5.88 4.97
CA ASN A 161 -15.28 -7.27 5.26
C ASN A 161 -16.34 -7.35 6.36
N ALA A 162 -17.62 -7.36 5.97
CA ALA A 162 -18.74 -7.46 6.90
C ALA A 162 -18.78 -8.79 7.67
N LEU A 163 -18.22 -9.88 7.13
CA LEU A 163 -18.14 -11.17 7.84
C LEU A 163 -17.15 -11.13 9.01
N ARG A 164 -16.19 -10.19 8.97
CA ARG A 164 -15.22 -9.90 10.03
C ARG A 164 -15.58 -8.64 10.83
N GLY A 165 -16.86 -8.25 10.81
CA GLY A 165 -17.39 -7.11 11.57
C GLY A 165 -17.24 -5.74 10.90
N GLY A 166 -16.49 -5.64 9.81
CA GLY A 166 -16.24 -4.35 9.15
C GLY A 166 -15.43 -3.40 10.03
N VAL A 167 -15.74 -2.10 9.98
CA VAL A 167 -15.08 -1.09 10.82
C VAL A 167 -16.03 -0.71 11.95
N VAL A 168 -15.54 -0.79 13.18
CA VAL A 168 -16.35 -0.58 14.40
C VAL A 168 -15.76 0.57 15.22
N GLY A 169 -16.62 1.48 15.66
CA GLY A 169 -16.28 2.61 16.51
C GLY A 169 -16.17 2.23 17.99
N SER A 170 -15.59 3.12 18.80
CA SER A 170 -15.51 2.96 20.26
C SER A 170 -16.88 2.92 20.96
N ASP A 171 -17.93 3.38 20.28
CA ASP A 171 -19.33 3.28 20.68
C ASP A 171 -19.96 1.92 20.38
N THR A 172 -19.18 0.97 19.84
CA THR A 172 -19.56 -0.39 19.42
C THR A 172 -20.47 -0.47 18.20
N GLU A 173 -20.68 0.65 17.51
CA GLU A 173 -21.51 0.69 16.30
C GLU A 173 -20.65 0.55 15.03
N PRO A 174 -21.21 -0.02 13.95
CA PRO A 174 -20.55 -0.04 12.64
C PRO A 174 -20.35 1.39 12.11
N MET A 175 -19.14 1.70 11.68
CA MET A 175 -18.83 2.98 11.05
C MET A 175 -19.17 2.95 9.56
N ALA A 176 -19.73 4.04 9.03
CA ALA A 176 -19.79 4.22 7.59
C ALA A 176 -18.39 4.46 7.03
N THR A 177 -18.10 3.96 5.83
CA THR A 177 -16.77 4.05 5.23
C THR A 177 -16.86 4.39 3.74
N ASN A 178 -15.76 4.87 3.16
CA ASN A 178 -15.58 4.99 1.71
C ASN A 178 -15.00 3.73 1.06
N LEU A 179 -14.93 2.60 1.77
CA LEU A 179 -14.26 1.39 1.32
C LEU A 179 -14.94 0.75 0.09
N SER A 180 -14.17 -0.09 -0.59
CA SER A 180 -14.12 -0.28 -2.04
C SER A 180 -13.28 0.79 -2.72
N ILE A 181 -12.12 1.12 -2.12
CA ILE A 181 -11.12 2.02 -2.69
C ILE A 181 -10.10 1.24 -3.53
N PRO A 182 -9.62 1.80 -4.65
CA PRO A 182 -8.51 1.22 -5.39
C PRO A 182 -7.19 1.45 -4.66
N PHE A 183 -6.21 0.58 -4.90
CA PHE A 183 -4.81 0.82 -4.55
C PHE A 183 -3.89 0.55 -5.75
N SER A 184 -2.70 1.14 -5.70
CA SER A 184 -1.59 0.91 -6.61
C SER A 184 -0.31 0.79 -5.79
N ILE A 185 0.57 -0.11 -6.20
CA ILE A 185 1.94 -0.21 -5.73
C ILE A 185 2.80 -0.12 -6.97
N THR A 186 3.52 0.97 -7.10
CA THR A 186 4.57 1.13 -8.09
C THR A 186 5.91 1.15 -7.36
N ILE A 187 6.96 0.80 -8.08
CA ILE A 187 8.26 1.39 -7.77
C ILE A 187 8.50 2.35 -8.91
N SER A 188 8.47 3.64 -8.59
CA SER A 188 9.18 4.62 -9.39
C SER A 188 10.62 4.17 -9.31
N GLY A 189 11.14 3.57 -10.37
CA GLY A 189 12.50 3.06 -10.44
C GLY A 189 13.50 4.20 -10.28
N GLU A 190 13.69 4.67 -9.05
CA GLU A 190 14.94 5.28 -8.66
C GLU A 190 15.95 4.15 -8.66
N CYS A 191 16.95 4.35 -9.49
CA CYS A 191 17.92 3.34 -9.86
C CYS A 191 18.81 2.96 -8.69
N PHE A 192 18.84 3.85 -7.71
CA PHE A 192 19.43 3.64 -6.41
C PHE A 192 18.40 3.96 -5.35
N PRO A 193 18.17 3.07 -4.36
CA PRO A 193 17.47 3.47 -3.16
C PRO A 193 18.28 4.57 -2.44
N SER A 194 17.61 5.41 -1.64
CA SER A 194 18.26 6.50 -0.90
C SER A 194 19.38 6.04 0.05
N SER A 195 19.35 4.76 0.43
CA SER A 195 20.36 4.08 1.25
C SER A 195 21.57 3.54 0.47
N HIS A 196 21.55 3.58 -0.87
CA HIS A 196 22.65 3.10 -1.69
C HIS A 196 23.86 4.04 -1.61
N ALA A 197 25.08 3.48 -1.57
CA ALA A 197 26.31 4.25 -1.43
C ALA A 197 26.49 5.33 -2.53
N ASP A 198 26.02 5.03 -3.74
CA ASP A 198 26.12 5.92 -4.90
C ASP A 198 24.91 6.85 -5.08
N TYR A 199 23.88 6.77 -4.22
CA TYR A 199 22.65 7.56 -4.34
C TYR A 199 22.92 9.06 -4.38
N ALA A 200 23.76 9.57 -3.45
CA ALA A 200 24.10 10.98 -3.39
C ALA A 200 24.83 11.46 -4.66
N MET A 201 25.67 10.62 -5.25
CA MET A 201 26.38 10.93 -6.48
C MET A 201 25.43 10.93 -7.68
N TRP A 202 24.53 9.95 -7.77
CA TRP A 202 23.51 9.85 -8.79
C TRP A 202 22.55 11.05 -8.77
N VAL A 203 22.08 11.44 -7.58
CA VAL A 203 21.24 12.63 -7.38
C VAL A 203 21.99 13.90 -7.80
N LYS A 204 23.26 14.04 -7.41
CA LYS A 204 24.10 15.19 -7.81
C LYS A 204 24.29 15.27 -9.33
N ALA A 205 24.38 14.13 -10.00
CA ALA A 205 24.47 14.03 -11.45
C ALA A 205 23.13 14.28 -12.18
N GLY A 206 22.06 14.59 -11.46
CA GLY A 206 20.74 14.86 -12.03
C GLY A 206 19.90 13.61 -12.31
N LYS A 207 20.16 12.52 -11.58
CA LYS A 207 19.46 11.22 -11.69
C LYS A 207 19.41 10.67 -13.14
N PRO A 208 20.55 10.52 -13.82
CA PRO A 208 20.55 10.05 -15.20
C PRO A 208 20.06 8.59 -15.29
N ASP A 209 19.11 8.32 -16.21
CA ASP A 209 18.54 6.99 -16.49
C ASP A 209 19.60 5.96 -16.87
N CYS A 210 20.74 6.40 -17.40
CA CYS A 210 21.81 5.49 -17.77
C CYS A 210 22.38 4.76 -16.55
N TRP A 211 22.27 5.29 -15.33
CA TRP A 211 22.82 4.69 -14.10
C TRP A 211 22.01 3.47 -13.60
N CYS A 212 20.85 3.24 -14.20
CA CYS A 212 19.87 2.23 -13.84
C CYS A 212 20.12 0.87 -14.49
N ASN A 213 21.02 0.84 -15.48
CA ASN A 213 21.26 -0.34 -16.27
C ASN A 213 22.22 -1.29 -15.55
N ALA A 214 21.88 -2.58 -15.50
CA ALA A 214 22.69 -3.62 -14.87
C ALA A 214 24.15 -3.71 -15.41
N TYR A 215 24.41 -3.12 -16.58
CA TYR A 215 25.70 -3.14 -17.28
C TYR A 215 26.37 -1.77 -17.39
N GLN A 216 25.98 -0.78 -16.58
CA GLN A 216 26.59 0.56 -16.50
C GLN A 216 28.12 0.54 -16.43
N CYS A 217 28.67 -0.28 -15.54
CA CYS A 217 30.13 -0.42 -15.37
C CYS A 217 30.82 -1.10 -16.57
N LYS A 218 30.06 -1.58 -17.55
CA LYS A 218 30.55 -2.17 -18.80
C LYS A 218 30.30 -1.28 -20.01
N GLY A 219 29.75 -0.08 -19.83
CA GLY A 219 29.57 0.93 -20.89
C GLY A 219 28.19 0.93 -21.57
N ASP A 220 27.20 0.22 -21.03
CA ASP A 220 25.82 0.23 -21.51
C ASP A 220 25.11 1.48 -20.97
N ALA A 221 24.97 2.48 -21.83
CA ALA A 221 24.52 3.81 -21.45
C ALA A 221 23.04 4.04 -21.78
N ASN A 222 22.41 3.19 -22.59
CA ASN A 222 21.00 3.34 -22.96
C ASN A 222 20.10 2.17 -22.51
N GLY A 223 20.65 1.09 -21.94
CA GLY A 223 19.89 -0.09 -21.49
C GLY A 223 19.29 -0.89 -22.64
N GLY A 224 19.66 -0.55 -23.87
CA GLY A 224 19.12 -1.07 -25.11
C GLY A 224 19.88 -2.31 -25.58
N PHE A 225 19.16 -3.22 -26.24
CA PHE A 225 19.79 -4.38 -26.87
C PHE A 225 20.49 -3.96 -28.16
N GLY A 226 21.83 -3.94 -28.14
CA GLY A 226 22.68 -3.60 -29.27
C GLY A 226 22.76 -4.64 -30.40
N GLY A 227 22.05 -5.76 -30.29
CA GLY A 227 22.09 -6.85 -31.27
C GLY A 227 23.03 -8.00 -30.89
N LYS A 228 23.37 -8.82 -31.88
CA LYS A 228 24.29 -9.96 -31.75
C LYS A 228 25.49 -9.77 -32.67
N ASP A 229 26.67 -10.20 -32.21
CA ASP A 229 27.86 -10.28 -33.05
C ASP A 229 27.73 -11.37 -34.13
N LYS A 230 28.75 -11.49 -34.98
CA LYS A 230 28.84 -12.50 -36.05
C LYS A 230 28.77 -13.95 -35.55
N ASP A 231 29.03 -14.18 -34.27
CA ASP A 231 29.01 -15.50 -33.62
C ASP A 231 27.71 -15.70 -32.81
N GLY A 232 26.74 -14.77 -32.92
CA GLY A 232 25.45 -14.83 -32.27
C GLY A 232 25.45 -14.40 -30.80
N LYS A 233 26.54 -13.83 -30.28
CA LYS A 233 26.64 -13.36 -28.89
C LYS A 233 26.07 -11.96 -28.75
N ARG A 234 25.32 -11.73 -27.67
CA ARG A 234 24.71 -10.43 -27.36
C ARG A 234 25.78 -9.36 -27.13
N GLN A 235 25.60 -8.22 -27.77
CA GLN A 235 26.40 -7.01 -27.56
C GLN A 235 25.60 -6.03 -26.69
N TRP A 236 26.18 -5.67 -25.56
CA TRP A 236 25.59 -4.76 -24.56
C TRP A 236 26.01 -3.31 -24.76
N VAL A 237 27.07 -3.07 -25.53
CA VAL A 237 27.58 -1.73 -25.84
C VAL A 237 27.73 -1.60 -27.34
N THR A 238 27.07 -0.60 -27.91
CA THR A 238 27.02 -0.37 -29.35
C THR A 238 27.16 1.10 -29.71
N GLY A 239 27.09 1.42 -31.01
CA GLY A 239 27.23 2.79 -31.50
C GLY A 239 26.32 3.83 -30.78
N PRO A 240 25.06 3.51 -30.48
CA PRO A 240 24.20 4.38 -29.66
C PRO A 240 24.76 4.67 -28.25
N ASP A 241 25.32 3.67 -27.56
CA ASP A 241 25.95 3.85 -26.23
C ASP A 241 27.19 4.75 -26.33
N LEU A 242 28.04 4.49 -27.32
CA LEU A 242 29.23 5.30 -27.58
C LEU A 242 28.89 6.75 -27.91
N THR A 243 27.76 6.99 -28.56
CA THR A 243 27.26 8.34 -28.86
C THR A 243 26.90 9.08 -27.58
N ILE A 244 26.21 8.41 -26.64
CA ILE A 244 25.86 8.98 -25.33
C ILE A 244 27.12 9.30 -24.53
N LEU A 245 28.06 8.36 -24.45
CA LEU A 245 29.34 8.56 -23.75
C LEU A 245 30.16 9.69 -24.38
N SER A 246 30.24 9.75 -25.71
CA SER A 246 30.94 10.83 -26.42
C SER A 246 30.30 12.19 -26.17
N ASN A 247 28.98 12.28 -26.05
CA ASN A 247 28.27 13.52 -25.76
C ASN A 247 28.50 14.02 -24.32
N GLY A 248 28.89 13.13 -23.41
CA GLY A 248 29.28 13.46 -22.03
C GLY A 248 30.78 13.74 -21.85
N TRP A 249 31.62 13.37 -22.82
CA TRP A 249 33.08 13.50 -22.71
C TRP A 249 33.53 14.96 -22.58
N GLN A 250 34.34 15.24 -21.56
CA GLN A 250 34.90 16.58 -21.26
C GLN A 250 33.87 17.70 -21.06
N LYS A 251 32.60 17.36 -20.76
CA LYS A 251 31.67 18.36 -20.24
C LYS A 251 32.09 18.80 -18.84
N VAL A 252 31.96 20.09 -18.59
CA VAL A 252 32.29 20.72 -17.30
C VAL A 252 30.96 21.04 -16.62
N ASP A 253 30.80 20.63 -15.36
CA ASP A 253 29.64 21.02 -14.54
C ASP A 253 29.60 22.56 -14.45
N THR A 254 28.48 23.16 -14.83
CA THR A 254 28.18 24.58 -14.64
C THR A 254 27.32 24.78 -13.40
#